data_AF-A0A968XS75-F1
#
_entry.id   AF-A0A968XS75-F1
#
_cell.length_a   1.000
_cell.length_b   1.000
_cell.length_c   1.000
_cell.angle_alpha   90.00
_cell.angle_beta   90.00
_cell.angle_gamma   90.00
#
_symmetry.space_group_name_H-M   'P 1'
#
loop_
_entity.id
_entity.type
_entity.pdbx_description
1 polymer ?
#
loop_
_entity_poly.entity_id
_entity_poly.type
_entity_poly.pdbx_seq_one_letter_code
_entity_poly.pdbx_strand_id
1 'polypeptide(L)'
;MFEAIVFTVAACGYRPRCALEEDDSDIRMDKLHRLIRESGHSIHDLSRTEVQTGELPRFNMPFELGMAVGLRRFGTGSFKKHTIKIMVAEPYKLPAYLSDLGGNDPSAHHNNPENVIGIVCTYLHTAPNGVILEGPKRYSAAYRDFKSKLPIIVRGVGFEPEEVQAFANYRTFYWCVVEYLKDRTART
;
A
#
# COMPACT_ATOMS: atom_id res chain seq x y z
N MET A 1 -9.37 1.07 1.30
CA MET A 1 -8.03 1.51 1.77
C MET A 1 -6.94 1.03 0.83
N PHE A 2 -6.79 -0.28 0.63
CA PHE A 2 -5.75 -0.86 -0.22
C PHE A 2 -5.65 -0.26 -1.63
N GLU A 3 -6.78 -0.05 -2.33
CA GLU A 3 -6.79 0.61 -3.65
C GLU A 3 -6.14 2.00 -3.64
N ALA A 4 -6.39 2.79 -2.59
CA ALA A 4 -5.79 4.12 -2.44
C ALA A 4 -4.28 4.04 -2.18
N ILE A 5 -3.81 3.03 -1.44
CA ILE A 5 -2.38 2.77 -1.25
C ILE A 5 -1.73 2.46 -2.61
N VAL A 6 -2.28 1.48 -3.34
CA VAL A 6 -1.77 1.05 -4.65
C VAL A 6 -1.71 2.22 -5.62
N PHE A 7 -2.81 2.99 -5.72
CA PHE A 7 -2.86 4.17 -6.55
C PHE A 7 -1.80 5.21 -6.15
N THR A 8 -1.69 5.54 -4.86
CA THR A 8 -0.77 6.59 -4.40
C THR A 8 0.68 6.20 -4.62
N VAL A 9 1.05 4.95 -4.30
CA VAL A 9 2.41 4.44 -4.54
C VAL A 9 2.77 4.55 -6.02
N ALA A 10 1.86 4.13 -6.91
CA ALA A 10 2.04 4.27 -8.36
C ALA A 10 2.13 5.73 -8.81
N ALA A 11 1.25 6.60 -8.30
CA ALA A 11 1.22 8.02 -8.63
C ALA A 11 2.47 8.78 -8.16
N CYS A 12 3.11 8.32 -7.08
CA CYS A 12 4.39 8.82 -6.61
C CYS A 12 5.60 8.31 -7.43
N GLY A 13 5.36 7.52 -8.47
CA GLY A 13 6.39 6.97 -9.37
C GLY A 13 7.03 5.67 -8.86
N TYR A 14 6.55 5.09 -7.76
CA TYR A 14 7.02 3.81 -7.26
C TYR A 14 6.21 2.66 -7.87
N ARG A 15 6.81 1.45 -7.91
CA ARG A 15 6.08 0.23 -8.23
C ARG A 15 5.51 -0.37 -6.94
N PRO A 16 4.17 -0.45 -6.77
CA PRO A 16 3.59 -1.18 -5.64
C PRO A 16 3.94 -2.66 -5.75
N ARG A 17 4.35 -3.27 -4.63
CA ARG A 17 4.60 -4.71 -4.53
C ARG A 17 3.69 -5.33 -3.48
N CYS A 18 3.03 -6.44 -3.78
CA CYS A 18 2.12 -7.10 -2.84
C CYS A 18 1.90 -8.60 -3.14
N ALA A 19 1.34 -9.33 -2.18
CA ALA A 19 1.06 -10.76 -2.33
C ALA A 19 0.06 -11.09 -3.46
N LEU A 20 -0.72 -10.12 -3.94
CA LEU A 20 -1.72 -10.28 -5.00
C LEU A 20 -1.14 -10.12 -6.42
N GLU A 21 0.17 -9.85 -6.57
CA GLU A 21 0.83 -9.68 -7.88
C GLU A 21 0.94 -10.98 -8.70
N GLU A 22 1.03 -12.14 -8.03
CA GLU A 22 1.39 -13.42 -8.64
C GLU A 22 0.49 -14.54 -8.09
N ASP A 23 -0.03 -15.41 -8.96
CA ASP A 23 -0.79 -16.60 -8.59
C ASP A 23 0.08 -17.86 -8.53
N ASP A 24 1.30 -17.73 -7.98
CA ASP A 24 2.25 -18.85 -7.94
C ASP A 24 1.98 -19.83 -6.78
N SER A 25 2.25 -21.11 -7.04
CA SER A 25 2.24 -22.21 -6.08
C SER A 25 3.43 -22.18 -5.09
N ASP A 26 4.23 -21.11 -5.12
CA ASP A 26 5.37 -20.92 -4.23
C ASP A 26 4.96 -21.03 -2.75
N ILE A 27 5.91 -21.46 -1.93
CA ILE A 27 5.76 -21.42 -0.47
C ILE A 27 5.52 -19.95 -0.11
N ARG A 28 4.34 -19.64 0.45
CA ARG A 28 3.87 -18.26 0.75
C ARG A 28 4.90 -17.42 1.49
N MET A 29 5.70 -18.06 2.34
CA MET A 29 6.79 -17.43 3.09
C MET A 29 7.93 -16.92 2.21
N ASP A 30 8.37 -17.68 1.21
CA ASP A 30 9.48 -17.29 0.34
C ASP A 30 9.10 -16.12 -0.56
N LYS A 31 7.86 -16.12 -1.05
CA LYS A 31 7.29 -14.99 -1.77
C LYS A 31 7.29 -13.73 -0.91
N LEU A 32 6.88 -13.84 0.35
CA LEU A 32 6.86 -12.71 1.27
C LEU A 32 8.28 -12.20 1.58
N HIS A 33 9.26 -13.08 1.78
CA HIS A 33 10.66 -12.70 1.91
C HIS A 33 11.17 -11.95 0.67
N ARG A 34 10.85 -12.45 -0.53
CA ARG A 34 11.20 -11.81 -1.81
C ARG A 34 10.62 -10.40 -1.90
N LEU A 35 9.31 -10.24 -1.65
CA LEU A 35 8.62 -8.95 -1.71
C LEU A 35 9.22 -7.92 -0.73
N ILE A 36 9.52 -8.34 0.51
CA ILE A 36 10.15 -7.46 1.50
C ILE A 36 11.56 -7.08 1.07
N ARG A 37 12.37 -8.06 0.61
CA ARG A 37 13.77 -7.84 0.22
C ARG A 37 13.93 -6.93 -1.00
N GLU A 38 13.00 -7.03 -1.96
CA GLU A 38 13.03 -6.24 -3.21
C GLU A 38 12.43 -4.84 -3.06
N SER A 39 11.84 -4.52 -1.91
CA SER A 39 11.22 -3.24 -1.64
C SER A 39 12.12 -2.40 -0.73
N GLY A 40 12.37 -1.11 -1.04
CA GLY A 40 13.08 -0.20 -0.13
C GLY A 40 12.19 0.46 0.93
N HIS A 41 10.88 0.34 0.76
CA HIS A 41 9.85 0.92 1.60
C HIS A 41 8.77 -0.14 1.86
N SER A 42 8.28 -0.24 3.10
CA SER A 42 7.14 -1.11 3.43
C SER A 42 6.03 -0.31 4.11
N ILE A 43 4.79 -0.56 3.70
CA ILE A 43 3.59 0.05 4.27
C ILE A 43 2.74 -1.07 4.85
N HIS A 44 2.52 -1.05 6.17
CA HIS A 44 1.73 -2.05 6.88
C HIS A 44 0.48 -1.39 7.48
N ASP A 45 -0.69 -1.81 7.02
CA ASP A 45 -1.98 -1.46 7.60
C ASP A 45 -2.40 -2.55 8.61
N LEU A 46 -2.38 -2.21 9.91
CA LEU A 46 -2.67 -3.14 11.00
C LEU A 46 -4.15 -3.11 11.42
N SER A 47 -5.02 -2.49 10.63
CA SER A 47 -6.45 -2.33 10.96
C SER A 47 -7.25 -3.64 11.00
N ARG A 48 -6.74 -4.72 10.40
CA ARG A 48 -7.44 -6.00 10.23
C ARG A 48 -7.00 -7.09 11.23
N THR A 49 -6.69 -6.69 12.45
CA THR A 49 -6.37 -7.62 13.56
C THR A 49 -7.57 -7.91 14.47
N GLU A 50 -8.73 -7.30 14.21
CA GLU A 50 -9.93 -7.46 15.02
C GLU A 50 -10.50 -8.88 14.93
N VAL A 51 -10.88 -9.43 16.08
CA VAL A 51 -11.50 -10.75 16.22
C VAL A 51 -13.00 -10.61 16.00
N GLN A 52 -13.55 -11.33 15.03
CA GLN A 52 -14.99 -11.54 14.95
C GLN A 52 -15.38 -12.73 15.84
N THR A 53 -16.58 -12.71 16.42
CA THR A 53 -17.06 -13.81 17.27
C THR A 53 -17.00 -15.13 16.51
N GLY A 54 -16.18 -16.07 17.00
CA GLY A 54 -15.98 -17.37 16.38
C GLY A 54 -14.86 -17.44 15.34
N GLU A 55 -14.16 -16.34 15.05
CA GLU A 55 -12.99 -16.32 14.16
C GLU A 55 -11.68 -16.17 14.95
N LEU A 56 -10.57 -16.67 14.38
CA LEU A 56 -9.24 -16.42 14.90
C LEU A 56 -8.70 -15.08 14.37
N PRO A 57 -7.99 -14.29 15.19
CA PRO A 57 -7.32 -13.07 14.74
C PRO A 57 -6.30 -13.39 13.63
N ARG A 58 -6.31 -12.59 12.57
CA ARG A 58 -5.32 -12.70 11.48
C ARG A 58 -4.05 -11.93 11.85
N PHE A 59 -2.98 -12.65 12.13
CA PHE A 59 -1.68 -12.08 12.50
C PHE A 59 -0.72 -11.85 11.32
N ASN A 60 -1.18 -12.00 10.08
CA ASN A 60 -0.31 -11.86 8.90
C ASN A 60 0.33 -10.47 8.83
N MET A 61 -0.43 -9.38 8.99
CA MET A 61 0.12 -8.03 8.90
C MET A 61 1.15 -7.72 10.00
N PRO A 62 0.91 -8.06 11.30
CA PRO A 62 1.95 -8.00 12.34
C PRO A 62 3.19 -8.85 12.05
N PHE A 63 3.00 -10.07 11.52
CA PHE A 63 4.10 -10.96 11.18
C PHE A 63 4.99 -10.40 10.05
N GLU A 64 4.37 -9.91 8.98
CA GLU A 64 5.04 -9.21 7.88
C GLU A 64 5.82 -7.98 8.37
N LEU A 65 5.21 -7.19 9.25
CA LEU A 65 5.86 -6.04 9.88
C LEU A 65 7.09 -6.48 10.69
N GLY A 66 6.98 -7.54 11.49
CA GLY A 66 8.10 -8.09 12.27
C GLY A 66 9.29 -8.46 11.38
N MET A 67 9.04 -9.07 10.22
CA MET A 67 10.09 -9.39 9.26
C MET A 67 10.72 -8.14 8.63
N ALA A 68 9.93 -7.14 8.26
CA ALA A 68 10.45 -5.87 7.73
C ALA A 68 11.32 -5.13 8.79
N VAL A 69 10.87 -5.12 10.06
CA VAL A 69 11.64 -4.57 11.18
C VAL A 69 12.95 -5.33 11.37
N GLY A 70 12.90 -6.67 11.33
CA GLY A 70 14.08 -7.53 11.40
C GLY A 70 15.08 -7.25 10.27
N LEU A 71 14.61 -7.15 9.02
CA LEU A 71 15.42 -6.81 7.87
C LEU A 71 16.12 -5.45 8.06
N ARG A 72 15.39 -4.43 8.50
CA ARG A 72 15.95 -3.10 8.77
C ARG A 72 16.99 -3.12 9.89
N ARG A 73 16.74 -3.87 10.96
CA ARG A 73 17.56 -3.88 12.18
C ARG A 73 18.85 -4.70 12.04
N PHE A 74 18.76 -5.84 11.37
CA PHE A 74 19.82 -6.85 11.32
C PHE A 74 20.40 -7.04 9.91
N GLY A 75 19.76 -6.50 8.87
CA GLY A 75 20.28 -6.50 7.52
C GLY A 75 21.53 -5.65 7.35
N THR A 76 22.26 -5.90 6.26
CA THR A 76 23.48 -5.18 5.87
C THR A 76 23.26 -4.35 4.61
N GLY A 77 24.17 -3.41 4.32
CA GLY A 77 24.13 -2.60 3.10
C GLY A 77 22.84 -1.78 2.94
N SER A 78 22.17 -1.94 1.79
CA SER A 78 20.93 -1.24 1.46
C SER A 78 19.77 -1.58 2.39
N PHE A 79 19.76 -2.76 3.02
CA PHE A 79 18.68 -3.18 3.92
C PHE A 79 18.56 -2.32 5.18
N LYS A 80 19.65 -1.70 5.64
CA LYS A 80 19.60 -0.74 6.76
C LYS A 80 18.83 0.54 6.41
N LYS A 81 18.70 0.85 5.12
CA LYS A 81 17.93 1.99 4.60
C LYS A 81 16.46 1.65 4.38
N HIS A 82 16.05 0.40 4.62
CA HIS A 82 14.66 -0.01 4.54
C HIS A 82 13.80 0.85 5.46
N THR A 83 12.82 1.55 4.89
CA THR A 83 11.92 2.38 5.69
C THR A 83 10.57 1.69 5.86
N ILE A 84 9.88 1.98 6.96
CA ILE A 84 8.64 1.30 7.32
C ILE A 84 7.61 2.36 7.73
N LYS A 85 6.41 2.28 7.17
CA LYS A 85 5.23 3.03 7.60
C LYS A 85 4.18 2.08 8.15
N ILE A 86 3.72 2.37 9.36
CA ILE A 86 2.65 1.64 10.03
C ILE A 86 1.40 2.53 10.05
N MET A 87 0.26 1.96 9.70
CA MET A 87 -1.03 2.63 9.67
C MET A 87 -2.10 1.83 10.41
N VAL A 88 -3.13 2.53 10.87
CA VAL A 88 -4.31 1.96 11.55
C VAL A 88 -5.58 2.71 11.17
N ALA A 89 -6.71 2.04 11.31
CA ALA A 89 -8.02 2.65 11.09
C ALA A 89 -8.29 3.68 12.18
N GLU A 90 -8.19 3.28 13.44
CA GLU A 90 -8.40 4.18 14.58
C GLU A 90 -7.12 4.35 15.40
N PRO A 91 -6.83 5.58 15.87
CA PRO A 91 -5.69 5.84 16.73
C PRO A 91 -5.85 5.10 18.07
N TYR A 92 -4.74 4.88 18.78
CA TYR A 92 -4.70 4.26 20.12
C TYR A 92 -5.19 2.81 20.23
N LYS A 93 -5.66 2.16 19.15
CA LYS A 93 -5.92 0.72 19.14
C LYS A 93 -4.64 -0.13 19.13
N LEU A 94 -3.57 0.35 18.48
CA LEU A 94 -2.31 -0.39 18.36
C LEU A 94 -1.46 -0.50 19.65
N PRO A 95 -1.32 0.58 20.45
CA PRO A 95 -0.51 0.55 21.68
C PRO A 95 -0.92 -0.55 22.68
N ALA A 96 -2.15 -1.07 22.60
CA ALA A 96 -2.64 -2.12 23.50
C ALA A 96 -2.02 -3.51 23.27
N TYR A 97 -1.50 -3.82 22.07
CA TYR A 97 -0.95 -5.15 21.75
C TYR A 97 0.41 -5.13 21.04
N LEU A 98 0.96 -3.94 20.73
CA LEU A 98 2.28 -3.76 20.13
C LEU A 98 3.04 -2.60 20.80
N SER A 99 3.05 -2.56 22.15
CA SER A 99 3.69 -1.52 22.95
C SER A 99 5.18 -1.35 22.68
N ASP A 100 5.86 -2.43 22.28
CA ASP A 100 7.31 -2.45 22.02
C ASP A 100 7.72 -1.70 20.74
N LEU A 101 6.75 -1.33 19.89
CA LEU A 101 6.96 -0.39 18.78
C LEU A 101 6.97 1.08 19.24
N GLY A 102 6.87 1.32 20.56
CA GLY A 102 6.87 2.63 21.20
C GLY A 102 8.06 3.50 20.76
N GLY A 103 7.77 4.49 19.93
CA GLY A 103 8.76 5.40 19.36
C GLY A 103 8.24 6.17 18.14
N ASN A 104 7.24 5.63 17.43
CA ASN A 104 6.42 6.37 16.48
C ASN A 104 4.99 5.82 16.51
N ASP A 105 4.02 6.66 16.89
CA ASP A 105 2.62 6.26 16.83
C ASP A 105 2.21 5.93 15.38
N PRO A 106 1.48 4.82 15.16
CA PRO A 106 0.93 4.51 13.85
C PRO A 106 0.09 5.66 13.31
N SER A 107 0.20 5.90 12.00
CA SER A 107 -0.61 6.94 11.35
C SER A 107 -2.06 6.44 11.20
N ALA A 108 -3.02 7.15 11.80
CA ALA A 108 -4.43 6.79 11.71
C ALA A 108 -5.07 7.32 10.42
N HIS A 109 -5.76 6.47 9.67
CA HIS A 109 -6.44 6.85 8.44
C HIS A 109 -7.96 7.00 8.57
N HIS A 110 -8.57 6.58 9.67
CA HIS A 110 -10.02 6.70 9.95
C HIS A 110 -10.90 6.13 8.83
N ASN A 111 -10.46 5.02 8.24
CA ASN A 111 -11.11 4.41 7.06
C ASN A 111 -11.39 5.40 5.90
N ASN A 112 -10.62 6.48 5.80
CA ASN A 112 -10.74 7.50 4.76
C ASN A 112 -9.60 7.38 3.73
N PRO A 113 -9.91 7.18 2.43
CA PRO A 113 -8.90 7.08 1.39
C PRO A 113 -8.00 8.32 1.27
N GLU A 114 -8.53 9.52 1.49
CA GLU A 114 -7.76 10.76 1.39
C GLU A 114 -6.70 10.86 2.50
N ASN A 115 -7.02 10.36 3.69
CA ASN A 115 -6.04 10.27 4.79
C ASN A 115 -4.93 9.28 4.45
N VAL A 116 -5.27 8.11 3.87
CA VAL A 116 -4.27 7.14 3.38
C VAL A 116 -3.34 7.78 2.36
N ILE A 117 -3.89 8.48 1.37
CA ILE A 117 -3.11 9.19 0.34
C ILE A 117 -2.16 10.19 1.00
N GLY A 118 -2.65 10.98 1.96
CA GLY A 118 -1.83 11.94 2.71
C GLY A 118 -0.70 11.27 3.48
N ILE A 119 -0.97 10.17 4.17
CA ILE A 119 0.04 9.41 4.91
C ILE A 119 1.11 8.86 3.97
N VAL A 120 0.70 8.24 2.86
CA VAL A 120 1.61 7.57 1.92
C VAL A 120 2.51 8.58 1.19
N CYS A 121 1.96 9.67 0.65
CA CYS A 121 2.79 10.66 -0.05
C CYS A 121 3.74 11.41 0.90
N THR A 122 3.29 11.74 2.12
CA THR A 122 4.15 12.35 3.15
C THR A 122 5.26 11.41 3.58
N TYR A 123 4.96 10.11 3.70
CA TYR A 123 5.95 9.09 4.03
C TYR A 123 7.01 8.90 2.96
N LEU A 124 6.59 8.82 1.68
CA LEU A 124 7.53 8.64 0.58
C LEU A 124 8.36 9.90 0.34
N HIS A 125 7.77 11.09 0.51
CA HIS A 125 8.36 12.44 0.40
C HIS A 125 8.97 12.82 -0.96
N THR A 126 9.72 11.91 -1.58
CA THR A 126 10.38 12.03 -2.88
C THR A 126 10.01 10.86 -3.78
N ALA A 127 9.95 11.09 -5.09
CA ALA A 127 9.90 10.03 -6.09
C ALA A 127 11.23 9.26 -6.17
N PRO A 128 11.29 8.09 -6.83
CA PRO A 128 12.53 7.30 -6.94
C PRO A 128 13.70 8.05 -7.59
N ASN A 129 13.42 9.06 -8.41
CA ASN A 129 14.42 9.92 -9.04
C ASN A 129 14.87 11.11 -8.15
N GLY A 130 14.39 11.19 -6.91
CA GLY A 130 14.74 12.23 -5.94
C GLY A 130 13.91 13.52 -6.03
N VAL A 131 12.97 13.63 -6.97
CA VAL A 131 12.10 14.80 -7.09
C VAL A 131 11.11 14.84 -5.92
N ILE A 132 10.94 16.01 -5.31
CA ILE A 132 9.96 16.23 -4.24
C ILE A 132 8.55 15.99 -4.78
N LEU A 133 7.76 15.19 -4.05
CA LEU A 133 6.40 14.85 -4.44
C LEU A 133 5.46 16.04 -4.28
N GLU A 134 4.42 16.08 -5.12
CA GLU A 134 3.33 17.04 -5.00
C GLU A 134 2.58 16.92 -3.65
N GLY A 135 1.82 17.96 -3.29
CA GLY A 135 1.06 17.93 -2.04
C GLY A 135 -0.08 16.88 -2.05
N PRO A 136 -0.48 16.34 -0.87
CA PRO A 136 -1.53 15.33 -0.72
C PRO A 136 -2.83 15.62 -1.51
N LYS A 137 -3.26 16.90 -1.52
CA LYS A 137 -4.49 17.33 -2.21
C LYS A 137 -4.49 17.01 -3.71
N ARG A 138 -3.33 17.07 -4.37
CA ARG A 138 -3.22 16.76 -5.80
C ARG A 138 -3.39 15.27 -6.06
N TYR A 139 -2.80 14.41 -5.21
CA TYR A 139 -3.01 12.98 -5.28
C TYR A 139 -4.45 12.57 -4.94
N SER A 140 -5.08 13.21 -3.94
CA SER A 140 -6.49 12.95 -3.61
C SER A 140 -7.44 13.36 -4.74
N ALA A 141 -7.19 14.49 -5.41
CA ALA A 141 -7.95 14.88 -6.59
C ALA A 141 -7.78 13.88 -7.74
N ALA A 142 -6.55 13.46 -8.02
CA ALA A 142 -6.27 12.46 -9.04
C ALA A 142 -6.89 11.09 -8.72
N TYR A 143 -6.89 10.68 -7.46
CA TYR A 143 -7.53 9.42 -7.06
C TYR A 143 -9.05 9.47 -7.27
N ARG A 144 -9.71 10.59 -6.93
CA ARG A 144 -11.14 10.77 -7.20
C ARG A 144 -11.46 10.75 -8.68
N ASP A 145 -10.66 11.46 -9.50
CA ASP A 145 -10.80 11.44 -10.96
C ASP A 145 -10.57 10.04 -11.53
N PHE A 146 -9.53 9.32 -11.09
CA PHE A 146 -9.30 7.92 -11.44
C PHE A 146 -10.51 7.04 -11.10
N LYS A 147 -11.03 7.11 -9.87
CA LYS A 147 -12.19 6.29 -9.47
C LYS A 147 -13.43 6.62 -10.32
N SER A 148 -13.62 7.87 -10.74
CA SER A 148 -14.72 8.25 -11.64
C SER A 148 -14.57 7.68 -13.06
N LYS A 149 -13.32 7.54 -13.54
CA LYS A 149 -12.99 7.03 -14.87
C LYS A 149 -12.78 5.52 -14.91
N LEU A 150 -12.52 4.90 -13.77
CA LEU A 150 -12.24 3.47 -13.65
C LEU A 150 -13.28 2.60 -14.37
N PRO A 151 -14.61 2.82 -14.24
CA PRO A 151 -15.60 2.04 -14.99
C PRO A 151 -15.45 2.13 -16.51
N ILE A 152 -15.01 3.27 -17.04
CA ILE A 152 -14.78 3.48 -18.48
C ILE A 152 -13.52 2.74 -18.92
N ILE A 153 -12.44 2.86 -18.14
CA ILE A 153 -11.16 2.18 -18.43
C ILE A 153 -11.37 0.65 -18.41
N VAL A 154 -12.07 0.15 -17.39
CA VAL A 154 -12.37 -1.28 -17.18
C VAL A 154 -13.20 -1.85 -18.33
N ARG A 155 -14.27 -1.17 -18.74
CA ARG A 155 -15.04 -1.57 -19.93
C ARG A 155 -14.22 -1.53 -21.21
N GLY A 156 -13.30 -0.57 -21.33
CA GLY A 156 -12.38 -0.47 -22.47
C GLY A 156 -11.46 -1.67 -22.65
N VAL A 157 -11.23 -2.47 -21.59
CA VAL A 157 -10.45 -3.71 -21.62
C VAL A 157 -11.30 -4.98 -21.51
N GLY A 158 -12.61 -4.87 -21.68
CA GLY A 158 -13.52 -6.02 -21.74
C GLY A 158 -13.89 -6.62 -20.38
N PHE A 159 -13.77 -5.87 -19.30
CA PHE A 159 -14.23 -6.27 -17.96
C PHE A 159 -15.43 -5.41 -17.53
N GLU A 160 -16.25 -5.95 -16.63
CA GLU A 160 -17.26 -5.19 -15.92
C GLU A 160 -16.65 -4.48 -14.69
N PRO A 161 -17.13 -3.28 -14.31
CA PRO A 161 -16.58 -2.52 -13.18
C PRO A 161 -16.50 -3.30 -11.86
N GLU A 162 -17.43 -4.21 -11.63
CA GLU A 162 -17.53 -5.01 -10.42
C GLU A 162 -16.43 -6.10 -10.37
N GLU A 163 -15.91 -6.51 -11.52
CA GLU A 163 -14.87 -7.55 -11.67
C GLU A 163 -13.45 -7.01 -11.38
N VAL A 164 -13.27 -5.69 -11.39
CA VAL A 164 -11.96 -5.05 -11.23
C VAL A 164 -11.88 -4.28 -9.92
N GLN A 165 -11.43 -5.00 -8.88
CA GLN A 165 -11.10 -4.45 -7.57
C GLN A 165 -9.73 -4.97 -7.14
N ALA A 166 -8.97 -4.18 -6.38
CA ALA A 166 -7.58 -4.54 -6.07
C ALA A 166 -7.43 -5.87 -5.30
N PHE A 167 -8.44 -6.32 -4.56
CA PHE A 167 -8.40 -7.61 -3.84
C PHE A 167 -8.81 -8.82 -4.69
N ALA A 168 -9.64 -8.62 -5.72
CA ALA A 168 -10.17 -9.70 -6.55
C ALA A 168 -9.38 -9.87 -7.85
N ASN A 169 -8.95 -8.75 -8.46
CA ASN A 169 -8.26 -8.73 -9.74
C ASN A 169 -7.17 -7.64 -9.72
N TYR A 170 -6.16 -7.87 -8.88
CA TYR A 170 -5.10 -6.90 -8.62
C TYR A 170 -4.36 -6.48 -9.89
N ARG A 171 -4.00 -7.43 -10.76
CA ARG A 171 -3.22 -7.16 -11.97
C ARG A 171 -3.96 -6.21 -12.92
N THR A 172 -5.25 -6.47 -13.14
CA THR A 172 -6.09 -5.60 -13.99
C THR A 172 -6.31 -4.24 -13.33
N PHE A 173 -6.59 -4.21 -12.02
CA PHE A 173 -6.71 -2.94 -11.29
C PHE A 173 -5.44 -2.10 -11.39
N TYR A 174 -4.27 -2.70 -11.15
CA TYR A 174 -2.99 -2.00 -11.23
C TYR A 174 -2.68 -1.53 -12.65
N TRP A 175 -3.01 -2.33 -13.67
CA TRP A 175 -2.92 -1.90 -15.06
C TRP A 175 -3.78 -0.65 -15.32
N CYS A 176 -5.04 -0.63 -14.87
CA CYS A 176 -5.92 0.54 -15.00
C CYS A 176 -5.34 1.79 -14.33
N VAL A 177 -4.69 1.63 -13.17
CA VAL A 177 -3.98 2.72 -12.47
C VAL A 177 -2.84 3.25 -13.35
N VAL A 178 -2.01 2.37 -13.90
CA VAL A 178 -0.86 2.75 -14.72
C VAL A 178 -1.30 3.46 -16.00
N GLU A 179 -2.32 2.96 -16.70
CA GLU A 179 -2.83 3.61 -17.91
C GLU A 179 -3.43 4.99 -17.61
N TYR A 180 -4.22 5.11 -16.54
CA TYR A 180 -4.73 6.41 -16.09
C TYR A 180 -3.60 7.43 -15.84
N LEU A 181 -2.52 7.01 -15.19
CA LEU A 181 -1.40 7.89 -14.86
C LEU A 181 -0.62 8.32 -16.12
N LYS A 182 -0.43 7.42 -17.09
CA LYS A 182 0.20 7.75 -18.39
C LYS A 182 -0.60 8.83 -19.13
N ASP A 183 -1.91 8.64 -19.24
CA ASP A 183 -2.81 9.59 -19.89
C ASP A 183 -2.81 10.96 -19.21
N ARG A 184 -2.67 10.98 -17.88
CA ARG A 184 -2.60 12.21 -17.10
C ARG A 184 -1.29 12.97 -17.35
N THR A 185 -0.15 12.28 -17.38
CA THR A 185 1.16 12.91 -17.65
C THR A 185 1.25 13.45 -19.07
N ALA A 186 0.58 12.82 -20.05
CA ALA A 186 0.55 13.32 -21.43
C ALA A 186 -0.25 14.64 -21.60
N ARG A 187 -1.07 15.03 -20.61
CA ARG A 187 -1.94 16.22 -20.65
C ARG A 187 -1.38 17.41 -19.84
N THR A 188 -0.26 17.21 -19.15
CA THR A 188 0.44 18.22 -18.32
C THR A 188 1.72 18.67 -19.00
#